data_AF-A0A8J3IUR9-F1
#
_entry.id   AF-A0A8J3IUR9-F1
#
_cell.length_a   1.000
_cell.length_b   1.000
_cell.length_c   1.000
_cell.angle_alpha   90.00
_cell.angle_beta   90.00
_cell.angle_gamma   90.00
#
_symmetry.space_group_name_H-M   'P 1'
#
loop_
_entity.id
_entity.type
_entity.pdbx_description
1 polymer ?
#
loop_
_entity_poly.entity_id
_entity_poly.type
_entity_poly.pdbx_seq_one_letter_code
_entity_poly.pdbx_strand_id
1 'polypeptide(L)'
;MEGTLFAIGQIYTLDGPDGPQITEGKPLEIQLGGHWIAGHIERAGRQVAQPAGIDDVMEASEESFPASDAPSWSPGTISRDSPSMYRAAYRFVADADNTVCGLYPGMRVRMH
;
A
#
# COMPACT_ATOMS: atom_id res chain seq x y z
N MET A 1 -18.40 13.13 -0.94
CA MET A 1 -19.14 11.86 -1.10
C MET A 1 -18.41 10.75 -0.36
N GLU A 2 -19.05 10.09 0.62
CA GLU A 2 -18.46 8.99 1.40
C GLU A 2 -19.05 7.64 0.97
N GLY A 3 -18.26 6.57 1.00
CA GLY A 3 -18.73 5.21 0.77
C GLY A 3 -17.64 4.15 0.97
N THR A 4 -17.91 2.94 0.48
CA THR A 4 -17.03 1.77 0.65
C THR A 4 -16.35 1.38 -0.67
N LEU A 5 -15.05 1.09 -0.64
CA LEU A 5 -14.34 0.62 -1.82
C LEU A 5 -14.83 -0.76 -2.26
N PHE A 6 -15.19 -0.86 -3.53
CA PHE A 6 -15.55 -2.08 -4.22
C PHE A 6 -14.58 -2.31 -5.38
N ALA A 7 -13.97 -3.49 -5.47
CA ALA A 7 -13.05 -3.82 -6.54
C ALA A 7 -13.75 -4.53 -7.70
N ILE A 8 -13.47 -4.08 -8.92
CA ILE A 8 -13.92 -4.72 -10.17
C ILE A 8 -12.69 -4.97 -11.03
N GLY A 9 -12.17 -6.20 -10.99
CA GLY A 9 -10.90 -6.50 -11.66
C GLY A 9 -9.75 -5.67 -11.10
N GLN A 10 -9.27 -4.69 -11.88
CA GLN A 10 -8.15 -3.80 -11.50
C GLN A 10 -8.57 -2.39 -11.08
N ILE A 11 -9.85 -2.05 -11.18
CA ILE A 11 -10.37 -0.72 -10.81
C ILE A 11 -11.09 -0.78 -9.47
N TYR A 12 -11.15 0.38 -8.80
CA TYR A 12 -11.98 0.58 -7.62
C TYR A 12 -13.17 1.48 -7.95
N THR A 13 -14.28 1.18 -7.29
CA THR A 13 -15.55 1.90 -7.35
C THR A 13 -16.07 2.11 -5.94
N LEU A 14 -17.03 3.01 -5.77
CA LEU A 14 -17.64 3.36 -4.48
C LEU A 14 -19.02 2.70 -4.33
N ASP A 15 -19.25 1.97 -3.25
CA ASP A 15 -20.52 1.33 -2.85
C ASP A 15 -21.10 0.30 -3.83
N GLY A 16 -20.33 -0.15 -4.83
CA GLY A 16 -20.71 -1.25 -5.72
C GLY A 16 -20.20 -1.11 -7.15
N PRO A 17 -20.51 -2.07 -8.03
CA PRO A 17 -19.93 -2.14 -9.37
C PRO A 17 -20.33 -0.97 -10.29
N ASP A 18 -21.53 -0.41 -10.10
CA ASP A 18 -22.03 0.74 -10.86
C ASP A 18 -21.70 2.09 -10.19
N GLY A 19 -20.90 2.05 -9.13
CA GLY A 19 -20.53 3.21 -8.34
C GLY A 19 -19.52 4.15 -9.00
N PRO A 20 -19.28 5.34 -8.41
CA PRO A 20 -18.28 6.26 -8.93
C PRO A 20 -16.89 5.61 -8.90
N GLN A 21 -16.20 5.65 -10.04
CA GLN A 21 -14.87 5.09 -10.17
C GLN A 21 -13.83 5.96 -9.45
N ILE A 22 -12.95 5.29 -8.69
CA ILE A 22 -11.74 5.89 -8.16
C ILE A 22 -10.73 6.03 -9.29
N THR A 23 -10.30 7.26 -9.58
CA THR A 23 -9.31 7.56 -10.62
C THR A 23 -8.06 8.19 -10.01
N GLU A 24 -6.93 8.03 -10.70
CA GLU A 24 -5.65 8.64 -10.36
C GLU A 24 -5.75 10.17 -10.22
N GLY A 25 -4.96 10.73 -9.31
CA GLY A 25 -4.82 12.17 -9.06
C GLY A 25 -5.97 12.80 -8.29
N LYS A 26 -7.02 12.05 -7.94
CA LYS A 26 -8.13 12.60 -7.14
C LYS A 26 -7.77 12.63 -5.66
N PRO A 27 -8.02 13.76 -4.96
CA PRO A 27 -7.92 13.80 -3.51
C PRO A 27 -9.02 12.95 -2.90
N LEU A 28 -8.66 12.12 -1.94
CA LEU A 28 -9.61 11.37 -1.13
C LEU A 28 -9.07 11.13 0.26
N GLU A 29 -9.95 10.72 1.15
CA GLU A 29 -9.61 10.37 2.51
C GLU A 29 -10.01 8.93 2.80
N ILE A 30 -9.12 8.20 3.47
CA ILE A 30 -9.36 6.81 3.89
C ILE A 30 -9.56 6.74 5.41
N GLN A 31 -10.46 5.87 5.88
CA GLN A 31 -10.64 5.62 7.30
C GLN A 31 -9.68 4.53 7.79
N LEU A 32 -8.70 4.89 8.62
CA LEU A 32 -7.75 3.97 9.24
C LEU A 32 -7.70 4.22 10.75
N GLY A 33 -7.87 3.16 11.55
CA GLY A 33 -7.81 3.27 13.02
C GLY A 33 -8.82 4.24 13.64
N GLY A 34 -9.97 4.47 12.98
CA GLY A 34 -10.99 5.43 13.42
C GLY A 34 -10.74 6.88 12.99
N HIS A 35 -9.64 7.17 12.29
CA HIS A 35 -9.30 8.49 11.80
C HIS A 35 -9.41 8.58 10.28
N TRP A 36 -9.75 9.76 9.79
CA TRP A 36 -9.74 10.08 8.36
C TRP A 36 -8.37 10.65 7.99
N ILE A 37 -7.71 10.04 7.02
CA ILE A 37 -6.39 10.43 6.55
C ILE A 37 -6.52 10.96 5.13
N ALA A 38 -6.11 12.22 4.93
CA ALA A 38 -6.11 12.89 3.63
C ALA A 38 -4.94 12.47 2.76
N GLY A 39 -5.22 12.32 1.49
CA GLY A 39 -4.24 11.93 0.49
C GLY A 39 -4.82 11.92 -0.90
N HIS A 40 -4.09 11.29 -1.80
CA HIS A 40 -4.47 11.16 -3.19
C HIS A 40 -4.17 9.76 -3.71
N ILE A 41 -4.82 9.43 -4.83
CA ILE A 41 -4.62 8.14 -5.48
C ILE A 41 -3.59 8.24 -6.57
N GLU A 42 -2.59 7.39 -6.52
CA GLU A 42 -1.62 7.22 -7.59
C GLU A 42 -1.81 5.88 -8.26
N ARG A 43 -1.50 5.81 -9.56
CA ARG A 43 -1.38 4.52 -10.22
C ARG A 43 -0.19 3.79 -9.61
N ALA A 44 -0.42 2.58 -9.12
CA ALA A 44 0.67 1.69 -8.72
C ALA A 44 1.40 1.30 -10.01
N GLY A 45 2.41 2.09 -10.37
CA GLY A 45 3.23 1.86 -11.55
C GLY A 45 3.65 0.39 -11.57
N ARG A 46 3.58 -0.23 -12.75
CA ARG A 46 4.24 -1.51 -12.99
C ARG A 46 5.67 -1.28 -12.52
N GLN A 47 6.08 -1.96 -11.45
CA GLN A 47 7.43 -1.92 -10.92
C GLN A 47 8.35 -2.11 -12.13
N VAL A 48 8.87 -1.01 -12.69
CA VAL A 48 9.96 -1.07 -13.64
C VAL A 48 11.04 -1.63 -12.74
N ALA A 49 11.38 -2.89 -12.96
CA ALA A 49 12.48 -3.52 -12.27
C ALA A 49 13.65 -2.54 -12.41
N GLN A 50 13.96 -1.84 -11.33
CA GLN A 50 15.24 -1.18 -11.22
C GLN A 50 16.23 -2.32 -11.40
N PRO A 51 17.12 -2.29 -12.41
CA PRO A 51 18.07 -3.37 -12.58
C PRO A 51 18.81 -3.50 -11.26
N ALA A 52 18.70 -4.69 -10.66
CA ALA A 52 19.37 -5.05 -9.44
C ALA A 52 20.86 -4.75 -9.64
N GLY A 53 21.34 -3.68 -9.00
CA GLY A 53 22.75 -3.56 -8.66
C GLY A 53 23.03 -4.70 -7.70
N ILE A 54 23.56 -5.78 -8.25
CA ILE A 54 24.08 -6.92 -7.51
C ILE A 54 25.31 -6.39 -6.77
N ASP A 55 25.12 -6.03 -5.51
CA ASP A 55 26.22 -5.96 -4.56
C ASP A 55 26.23 -7.33 -3.87
N ASP A 56 26.88 -8.29 -4.51
CA ASP A 56 27.24 -9.58 -3.91
C ASP A 56 28.24 -9.30 -2.78
N VAL A 57 27.74 -8.90 -1.62
CA VAL A 57 28.50 -8.97 -0.37
C VAL A 57 28.53 -10.43 0.03
N MET A 58 29.68 -11.06 -0.18
CA MET A 58 30.01 -12.38 0.30
C MET A 58 29.94 -12.40 1.84
N GLU A 59 28.86 -12.95 2.40
CA GLU A 59 28.74 -13.13 3.85
C GLU A 59 29.71 -14.23 4.31
N ALA A 60 30.69 -13.82 5.12
CA ALA A 60 31.57 -14.72 5.84
C ALA A 60 30.75 -15.53 6.85
N SER A 61 30.87 -16.86 6.77
CA SER A 61 30.29 -17.79 7.72
C SER A 61 31.00 -17.70 9.06
N GLU A 62 30.30 -17.47 10.18
CA GLU A 62 30.46 -18.20 11.46
C GLU A 62 29.61 -17.64 12.63
N GLU A 63 29.00 -18.58 13.37
CA GLU A 63 28.65 -18.54 14.81
C GLU A 63 27.34 -17.93 15.34
N SER A 64 26.62 -18.78 16.11
CA SER A 64 25.38 -18.51 16.86
C SER A 64 25.63 -17.68 18.11
N PHE A 65 24.84 -16.61 18.31
CA PHE A 65 24.60 -16.03 19.62
C PHE A 65 23.07 -15.95 19.89
N PRO A 66 22.58 -16.39 21.06
CA PRO A 66 21.15 -16.43 21.35
C PRO A 66 20.59 -15.08 21.84
N ALA A 67 19.39 -14.75 21.35
CA ALA A 67 18.41 -13.76 21.82
C ALA A 67 18.89 -12.33 22.14
N SER A 68 18.88 -11.47 21.11
CA SER A 68 18.64 -10.03 21.31
C SER A 68 17.26 -9.70 20.75
N ASP A 69 16.34 -9.37 21.65
CA ASP A 69 15.04 -8.78 21.33
C ASP A 69 15.25 -7.65 20.31
N ALA A 70 14.79 -7.85 19.07
CA ALA A 70 14.86 -6.80 18.07
C ALA A 70 13.98 -5.66 18.58
N PRO A 71 14.50 -4.42 18.73
CA PRO A 71 13.68 -3.31 19.18
C PRO A 71 12.46 -3.20 18.26
N SER A 72 11.26 -2.96 18.84
CA SER A 72 9.96 -2.91 18.15
C SER A 72 9.89 -1.99 16.92
N TRP A 73 10.92 -1.19 16.65
CA TRP A 73 10.99 -0.27 15.52
C TRP A 73 12.12 -0.61 14.54
N SER A 74 12.56 -1.88 14.46
CA SER A 74 13.31 -2.28 13.27
C SER A 74 12.46 -1.96 12.04
N PRO A 75 12.91 -1.11 11.09
CA PRO A 75 12.34 -1.05 9.76
C PRO A 75 12.80 -2.31 9.00
N GLY A 76 12.51 -3.47 9.58
CA GLY A 76 12.90 -4.79 9.13
C GLY A 76 11.72 -5.41 8.43
N THR A 77 11.83 -5.50 7.10
CA THR A 77 11.00 -6.34 6.26
C THR A 77 9.52 -5.94 6.30
N ILE A 78 9.16 -4.96 5.47
CA ILE A 78 7.84 -5.00 4.82
C ILE A 78 7.77 -6.39 4.20
N SER A 79 7.03 -7.29 4.84
CA SER A 79 6.75 -8.62 4.33
C SER A 79 6.26 -8.44 2.91
N ARG A 80 7.14 -8.79 1.96
CA ARG A 80 6.81 -8.86 0.55
C ARG A 80 6.06 -10.18 0.28
N ASP A 81 5.22 -10.60 1.21
CA ASP A 81 4.13 -11.52 0.97
C ASP A 81 2.90 -10.64 0.70
N SER A 82 2.95 -9.94 -0.43
CA SER A 82 1.75 -9.34 -0.98
C SER A 82 0.91 -10.50 -1.49
N PRO A 83 -0.30 -10.77 -0.96
CA PRO A 83 -1.15 -11.80 -1.52
C PRO A 83 -1.34 -11.48 -3.00
N SER A 84 -0.80 -12.36 -3.84
CA SER A 84 -0.60 -12.21 -5.28
C SER A 84 -1.90 -12.13 -6.08
N MET A 85 -3.07 -12.02 -5.44
CA MET A 85 -4.36 -12.07 -6.13
C MET A 85 -4.93 -10.70 -6.53
N TYR A 86 -4.41 -9.59 -6.03
CA TYR A 86 -4.77 -8.26 -6.54
C TYR A 86 -3.54 -7.37 -6.61
N ARG A 87 -2.88 -7.34 -7.77
CA ARG A 87 -2.05 -6.17 -8.12
C ARG A 87 -3.00 -4.98 -8.22
N ALA A 88 -3.25 -4.32 -7.09
CA ALA A 88 -4.06 -3.11 -7.03
C ALA A 88 -3.45 -2.13 -8.05
N ALA A 89 -4.24 -1.71 -9.03
CA ALA A 89 -3.75 -0.76 -10.04
C ALA A 89 -3.48 0.63 -9.43
N TYR A 90 -3.93 0.84 -8.20
CA TYR A 90 -3.90 2.10 -7.50
C TYR A 90 -3.37 1.92 -6.07
N ARG A 91 -2.64 2.92 -5.59
CA ARG A 91 -2.18 3.05 -4.20
C ARG A 91 -2.62 4.40 -3.65
N PHE A 92 -2.81 4.48 -2.35
CA PHE A 92 -3.06 5.73 -1.64
C PHE A 92 -1.74 6.33 -1.17
N VAL A 93 -1.58 7.64 -1.31
CA VAL A 93 -0.44 8.40 -0.77
C VAL A 93 -1.00 9.46 0.17
N ALA A 94 -0.61 9.41 1.44
CA ALA A 94 -1.03 10.37 2.45
C ALA A 94 -0.35 11.73 2.22
N ASP A 95 -1.12 12.82 2.23
CA ASP A 95 -0.57 14.17 1.97
C ASP A 95 0.29 14.69 3.14
N ALA A 96 0.08 14.18 4.35
CA ALA A 96 0.78 14.66 5.55
C ALA A 96 2.28 14.30 5.55
N ASP A 97 2.64 13.12 5.04
CA ASP A 97 3.98 12.55 5.21
C ASP A 97 4.42 11.66 4.02
N ASN A 98 3.62 11.59 2.94
CA ASN A 98 3.83 10.73 1.77
C ASN A 98 3.85 9.23 2.08
N THR A 99 3.31 8.78 3.21
CA THR A 99 3.13 7.35 3.49
C THR A 99 2.24 6.72 2.42
N VAL A 100 2.71 5.60 1.88
CA VAL A 100 2.01 4.82 0.87
C VAL A 100 1.21 3.71 1.55
N CYS A 101 -0.09 3.65 1.27
CA CYS A 101 -0.99 2.61 1.76
C CYS A 101 -1.61 1.83 0.59
N GLY A 102 -1.77 0.53 0.79
CA GLY A 102 -2.56 -0.30 -0.12
C GLY A 102 -4.05 0.04 -0.03
N LEU A 103 -4.75 -0.02 -1.17
CA LEU A 103 -6.20 0.05 -1.22
C LEU A 103 -6.79 -1.36 -1.21
N TYR A 104 -7.80 -1.59 -0.38
CA TYR A 104 -8.46 -2.88 -0.26
C TYR A 104 -9.98 -2.72 -0.36
N PRO A 105 -10.68 -3.72 -0.96
CA PRO A 105 -12.14 -3.75 -0.92
C PRO A 105 -12.64 -3.71 0.53
N GLY A 106 -13.75 -3.00 0.77
CA GLY A 106 -14.33 -2.83 2.11
C GLY A 106 -13.78 -1.64 2.90
N MET A 107 -12.72 -0.97 2.46
CA MET A 107 -12.24 0.25 3.10
C MET A 107 -13.24 1.38 2.92
N ARG A 108 -13.48 2.17 3.97
CA ARG A 108 -14.30 3.38 3.89
C ARG A 108 -13.47 4.55 3.37
N VAL A 109 -14.01 5.26 2.39
CA VAL A 109 -13.38 6.40 1.76
C VAL A 109 -14.35 7.56 1.63
N ARG A 110 -13.82 8.79 1.68
CA ARG A 110 -14.57 10.01 1.35
C ARG A 110 -13.84 10.81 0.28
N MET A 111 -14.55 11.10 -0.80
CA MET A 111 -14.11 11.99 -1.87
C MET A 111 -14.67 13.39 -1.63
N HIS A 112 -13.93 14.41 -2.08
CA HIS A 112 -14.39 15.79 -2.13
C HIS A 112 -14.94 16.14 -3.51
#